data_AF-B2FWL9-F1
#
_entry.id   AF-B2FWL9-F1
#
_cell.length_a   1.000
_cell.length_b   1.000
_cell.length_c   1.000
_cell.angle_alpha   90.00
_cell.angle_beta   90.00
_cell.angle_gamma   90.00
#
_symmetry.space_group_name_H-M   'P 1'
#
loop_
_entity.id
_entity.type
_entity.pdbx_description
1 polymer ?
#
loop_
_entity_poly.entity_id
_entity_poly.type
_entity_poly.pdbx_seq_one_letter_code
_entity_poly.pdbx_strand_id
1 'polypeptide(L)'
;MQLVRVQLLIGSLLLATVGDWVEAVDESTSTASTAQSECVRSVTTASGSLIDRGRTFCSGELIFEDNFDFFDFEKWEHENTLAGGGNWEFQWYTNNRSNSFVEDGALNIRPTLTADQFGLDFMTSGTLSLQGSYPTDH
;
A
#
# COMPACT_ATOMS: atom_id res chain seq x y z
N MET A 1 21.48 -13.40 33.71
CA MET A 1 21.84 -11.97 33.83
C MET A 1 20.53 -11.20 33.91
N GLN A 2 20.16 -10.76 35.12
CA GLN A 2 18.81 -10.27 35.44
C GLN A 2 18.82 -8.74 35.35
N LEU A 3 18.00 -8.17 34.47
CA LEU A 3 17.91 -6.73 34.27
C LEU A 3 16.95 -6.15 35.31
N VAL A 4 17.47 -5.34 36.23
CA VAL A 4 16.66 -4.61 37.23
C VAL A 4 16.28 -3.26 36.61
N ARG A 5 14.97 -3.00 36.43
CA ARG A 5 14.46 -1.66 36.09
C ARG A 5 14.07 -0.92 37.36
N VAL A 6 14.73 0.22 37.59
CA VAL A 6 14.40 1.17 38.67
C VAL A 6 13.46 2.22 38.08
N GLN A 7 12.27 2.36 38.67
CA GLN A 7 11.33 3.44 38.35
C GLN A 7 11.41 4.50 39.46
N LEU A 8 11.76 5.72 39.06
CA LEU A 8 11.85 6.88 39.93
C LEU A 8 10.46 7.53 40.03
N LEU A 9 9.80 7.45 41.18
CA LEU A 9 8.60 8.23 41.47
C LEU A 9 9.01 9.44 42.31
N ILE A 10 8.95 10.62 41.68
CA ILE A 10 9.26 11.89 42.32
C ILE A 10 8.05 12.30 43.17
N GLY A 11 8.22 12.25 44.49
CA GLY A 11 7.59 13.17 45.44
C GLY A 11 6.11 12.91 45.78
N SER A 12 5.86 12.19 46.86
CA SER A 12 4.66 12.41 47.68
C SER A 12 5.09 12.52 49.14
N LEU A 13 4.82 13.69 49.70
CA LEU A 13 5.15 14.13 51.05
C LEU A 13 4.17 13.46 52.03
N LEU A 14 4.67 12.61 52.93
CA LEU A 14 3.88 12.02 54.02
C LEU A 14 3.72 13.05 55.15
N LEU A 15 2.49 13.54 55.36
CA LEU A 15 2.06 14.18 56.60
C LEU A 15 1.06 13.23 57.27
N ALA A 16 1.41 12.71 58.45
CA ALA A 16 0.54 11.82 59.22
C ALA A 16 -0.51 12.64 59.98
N THR A 17 -1.79 12.45 59.64
CA THR A 17 -2.92 12.79 60.50
C THR A 17 -3.83 11.56 60.62
N VAL A 18 -4.21 11.25 61.86
CA VAL A 18 -5.20 10.20 62.16
C VAL A 18 -6.58 10.78 61.90
N GLY A 19 -7.25 10.27 60.87
CA GLY A 19 -8.62 10.66 60.51
C GLY A 19 -9.17 9.62 59.54
N ASP A 20 -10.39 9.17 59.83
CA ASP A 20 -11.18 8.23 59.02
C ASP A 20 -11.40 8.85 57.63
N TRP A 21 -10.81 8.27 56.58
CA TRP A 21 -11.01 8.71 55.19
C TRP A 21 -11.77 7.62 54.44
N VAL A 22 -13.03 7.92 54.09
CA VAL A 22 -13.77 7.21 53.05
C VAL A 22 -13.10 7.57 51.72
N GLU A 23 -12.55 6.56 51.02
CA GLU A 23 -11.97 6.73 49.70
C GLU A 23 -13.05 7.18 48.72
N ALA A 24 -12.96 8.43 48.27
CA ALA A 24 -13.65 8.87 47.07
C ALA A 24 -13.01 8.14 45.88
N VAL A 25 -13.80 7.30 45.23
CA VAL A 25 -13.44 6.68 43.96
C VAL A 25 -13.38 7.80 42.92
N ASP A 26 -12.20 8.28 42.62
CA ASP A 26 -11.99 9.14 41.45
C ASP A 26 -11.97 8.25 40.22
N GLU A 27 -13.14 8.06 39.63
CA GLU A 27 -13.33 7.45 38.33
C GLU A 27 -12.77 8.41 37.25
N SER A 28 -11.45 8.58 37.25
CA SER A 28 -10.74 9.16 36.13
C SER A 28 -10.67 8.09 35.04
N THR A 29 -11.81 7.93 34.36
CA THR A 29 -11.84 7.29 33.05
C THR A 29 -10.96 8.15 32.14
N SER A 30 -9.69 7.78 32.01
CA SER A 30 -8.83 8.33 30.98
C SER A 30 -9.30 7.77 29.64
N THR A 31 -10.40 8.33 29.13
CA THR A 31 -10.70 8.24 27.71
C THR A 31 -9.56 8.96 27.00
N ALA A 32 -8.60 8.20 26.50
CA ALA A 32 -7.82 8.63 25.37
C ALA A 32 -8.83 8.92 24.26
N SER A 33 -9.24 10.19 24.13
CA SER A 33 -9.98 10.62 22.96
C SER A 33 -9.00 10.55 21.81
N THR A 34 -9.03 9.43 21.09
CA THR A 34 -8.67 9.47 19.68
C THR A 34 -9.61 10.51 19.09
N ALA A 35 -9.10 11.69 18.77
CA ALA A 35 -9.86 12.71 18.08
C ALA A 35 -10.27 12.13 16.72
N GLN A 36 -11.42 11.45 16.67
CA GLN A 36 -12.07 11.11 15.43
C GLN A 36 -12.54 12.44 14.85
N SER A 37 -11.76 12.96 13.90
CA SER A 37 -12.21 14.02 13.01
C SER A 37 -13.57 13.61 12.44
N GLU A 38 -14.56 14.49 12.50
CA GLU A 38 -15.85 14.25 11.84
C GLU A 38 -15.61 13.86 10.38
N CYS A 39 -16.28 12.79 9.94
CA CYS A 39 -16.19 12.34 8.56
C CYS A 39 -16.81 13.40 7.64
N VAL A 40 -15.97 14.24 7.05
CA VAL A 40 -16.37 15.11 5.95
C VAL A 40 -16.43 14.26 4.70
N ARG A 41 -17.60 14.22 4.03
CA ARG A 41 -17.77 13.44 2.81
C ARG A 41 -16.73 13.79 1.74
N SER A 42 -16.07 12.79 1.18
CA SER A 42 -15.13 12.97 0.07
C SER A 42 -15.85 13.32 -1.24
N VAL A 43 -15.23 14.16 -2.05
CA VAL A 43 -15.62 14.39 -3.46
C VAL A 43 -15.19 13.22 -4.35
N THR A 44 -14.14 12.51 -3.95
CA THR A 44 -13.66 11.31 -4.64
C THR A 44 -14.59 10.15 -4.32
N THR A 45 -15.01 9.42 -5.34
CA THR A 45 -15.80 8.19 -5.21
C THR A 45 -14.99 7.02 -5.73
N ALA A 46 -15.20 5.84 -5.14
CA ALA A 46 -14.59 4.60 -5.58
C ALA A 46 -15.68 3.54 -5.74
N SER A 47 -15.49 2.65 -6.71
CA SER A 47 -16.38 1.53 -7.01
C SER A 47 -15.55 0.33 -7.44
N GLY A 48 -16.10 -0.86 -7.32
CA GLY A 48 -15.41 -2.11 -7.61
C GLY A 48 -16.05 -3.28 -6.89
N SER A 49 -15.60 -4.50 -7.21
CA SER A 49 -16.06 -5.73 -6.57
C SER A 49 -15.73 -5.79 -5.08
N LEU A 50 -14.66 -5.11 -4.66
CA LEU A 50 -14.15 -5.08 -3.29
C LEU A 50 -14.77 -3.97 -2.42
N ILE A 51 -15.70 -3.17 -2.96
CA ILE A 51 -16.31 -2.04 -2.25
C ILE A 51 -17.77 -2.35 -1.95
N ASP A 52 -18.15 -2.22 -0.67
CA ASP A 52 -19.53 -2.36 -0.22
C ASP A 52 -20.46 -1.37 -0.93
N ARG A 53 -21.59 -1.87 -1.41
CA ARG A 53 -22.58 -1.06 -2.12
C ARG A 53 -23.12 0.03 -1.21
N GLY A 54 -23.05 1.29 -1.68
CA GLY A 54 -23.55 2.44 -0.92
C GLY A 54 -22.58 2.97 0.14
N ARG A 55 -21.36 2.44 0.23
CA ARG A 55 -20.31 2.98 1.10
C ARG A 55 -20.06 4.46 0.80
N THR A 56 -19.96 5.27 1.85
CA THR A 56 -19.55 6.67 1.77
C THR A 56 -18.11 6.79 2.25
N PHE A 57 -17.29 7.48 1.47
CA PHE A 57 -15.88 7.73 1.80
C PHE A 57 -15.72 9.11 2.44
N CYS A 58 -14.87 9.18 3.46
CA CYS A 58 -14.48 10.42 4.11
C CYS A 58 -13.29 11.06 3.39
N SER A 59 -13.17 12.39 3.46
CA SER A 59 -12.02 13.11 2.95
C SER A 59 -10.75 12.67 3.69
N GLY A 60 -9.71 12.32 2.94
CA GLY A 60 -8.46 11.79 3.49
C GLY A 60 -8.45 10.28 3.78
N GLU A 61 -9.57 9.58 3.53
CA GLU A 61 -9.64 8.12 3.67
C GLU A 61 -8.85 7.41 2.56
N LEU A 62 -8.10 6.37 2.93
CA LEU A 62 -7.39 5.50 1.99
C LEU A 62 -8.39 4.56 1.29
N ILE A 63 -8.44 4.62 -0.04
CA ILE A 63 -9.42 3.88 -0.86
C ILE A 63 -8.80 2.78 -1.72
N PHE A 64 -7.48 2.76 -1.87
CA PHE A 64 -6.73 1.75 -2.60
C PHE A 64 -5.29 1.77 -2.11
N GLU A 65 -4.74 0.59 -1.81
CA GLU A 65 -3.32 0.40 -1.53
C GLU A 65 -2.87 -0.95 -2.10
N ASP A 66 -1.59 -1.04 -2.41
CA ASP A 66 -0.90 -2.30 -2.60
C ASP A 66 0.48 -2.19 -1.96
N ASN A 67 0.80 -3.12 -1.06
CA ASN A 67 2.10 -3.20 -0.40
C ASN A 67 3.08 -4.10 -1.15
N PHE A 68 2.63 -4.72 -2.26
CA PHE A 68 3.45 -5.62 -3.06
C PHE A 68 4.09 -6.73 -2.23
N ASP A 69 3.29 -7.38 -1.38
CA ASP A 69 3.69 -8.67 -0.77
C ASP A 69 3.73 -9.78 -1.84
N PHE A 70 2.91 -9.64 -2.88
CA PHE A 70 2.91 -10.43 -4.11
C PHE A 70 2.39 -9.57 -5.28
N PHE A 71 2.55 -10.05 -6.51
CA PHE A 71 2.03 -9.36 -7.69
C PHE A 71 0.55 -9.74 -7.90
N ASP A 72 -0.36 -8.88 -7.46
CA ASP A 72 -1.81 -9.09 -7.53
C ASP A 72 -2.39 -8.75 -8.92
N PHE A 73 -2.79 -9.78 -9.68
CA PHE A 73 -3.39 -9.62 -11.01
C PHE A 73 -4.88 -9.24 -11.00
N GLU A 74 -5.53 -9.18 -9.83
CA GLU A 74 -6.87 -8.58 -9.72
C GLU A 74 -6.78 -7.05 -9.58
N LYS A 75 -5.62 -6.52 -9.16
CA LYS A 75 -5.36 -5.08 -9.05
C LYS A 75 -4.60 -4.52 -10.25
N TRP A 76 -3.69 -5.30 -10.83
CA TRP A 76 -2.76 -4.84 -11.85
C TRP A 76 -2.82 -5.70 -13.11
N GLU A 77 -2.79 -5.03 -14.26
CA GLU A 77 -2.68 -5.64 -15.56
C GLU A 77 -1.45 -5.11 -16.30
N HIS A 78 -0.87 -5.95 -17.16
CA HIS A 78 0.27 -5.60 -17.98
C HIS A 78 -0.17 -5.09 -19.34
N GLU A 79 0.39 -3.96 -19.76
CA GLU A 79 0.36 -3.59 -21.17
C GLU A 79 1.33 -4.48 -21.97
N ASN A 80 0.88 -4.91 -23.16
CA ASN A 80 1.74 -5.55 -24.15
C ASN A 80 1.77 -4.72 -25.44
N THR A 81 2.69 -3.78 -25.53
CA THR A 81 2.65 -2.76 -26.60
C THR A 81 4.04 -2.22 -26.96
N LEU A 82 4.13 -1.75 -28.21
CA LEU A 82 5.24 -0.97 -28.78
C LEU A 82 4.76 0.41 -29.28
N ALA A 83 3.54 0.82 -28.92
CA ALA A 83 2.91 2.04 -29.44
C ALA A 83 3.50 3.35 -28.86
N GLY A 84 4.42 3.25 -27.89
CA GLY A 84 5.12 4.40 -27.30
C GLY A 84 4.26 5.35 -26.47
N GLY A 85 3.01 4.96 -26.13
CA GLY A 85 2.14 5.71 -25.21
C GLY A 85 1.86 7.16 -25.58
N GLY A 86 2.01 7.55 -26.86
CA GLY A 86 1.90 8.94 -27.31
C GLY A 86 3.15 9.80 -27.11
N ASN A 87 4.23 9.24 -26.56
CA ASN A 87 5.47 9.94 -26.21
C ASN A 87 6.66 9.58 -27.12
N TRP A 88 6.41 8.90 -28.25
CA TRP A 88 7.45 8.50 -29.22
C TRP A 88 8.54 7.61 -28.61
N GLU A 89 8.16 6.85 -27.59
CA GLU A 89 9.01 5.90 -26.90
C GLU A 89 9.12 4.59 -27.70
N PHE A 90 10.27 3.90 -27.58
CA PHE A 90 10.58 2.72 -28.40
C PHE A 90 10.56 1.40 -27.63
N GLN A 91 10.51 1.43 -26.30
CA GLN A 91 10.55 0.23 -25.48
C GLN A 91 9.32 -0.63 -25.68
N TRP A 92 9.52 -1.94 -25.58
CA TRP A 92 8.45 -2.92 -25.58
C TRP A 92 7.96 -3.15 -24.15
N TYR A 93 6.73 -2.74 -23.86
CA TYR A 93 6.05 -3.15 -22.63
C TYR A 93 5.51 -4.56 -22.80
N THR A 94 5.76 -5.43 -21.83
CA THR A 94 5.43 -6.85 -21.91
C THR A 94 5.18 -7.46 -20.54
N ASN A 95 4.38 -8.53 -20.51
CA ASN A 95 4.15 -9.34 -19.32
C ASN A 95 5.26 -10.39 -19.14
N ASN A 96 6.48 -9.92 -18.90
CA ASN A 96 7.64 -10.77 -18.61
C ASN A 96 8.11 -10.52 -17.18
N ARG A 97 8.26 -11.61 -16.39
CA ARG A 97 8.74 -11.54 -15.00
C ARG A 97 10.20 -11.10 -14.88
N SER A 98 10.94 -11.04 -15.98
CA SER A 98 12.26 -10.40 -16.02
C SER A 98 12.18 -8.86 -16.01
N ASN A 99 11.02 -8.30 -16.38
CA ASN A 99 10.78 -6.86 -16.50
C ASN A 99 9.89 -6.30 -15.40
N SER A 100 8.95 -7.10 -14.90
CA SER A 100 8.08 -6.67 -13.81
C SER A 100 7.80 -7.83 -12.86
N PHE A 101 8.20 -7.65 -11.62
CA PHE A 101 8.09 -8.66 -10.57
C PHE A 101 8.04 -8.00 -9.20
N VAL A 102 7.59 -8.74 -8.20
CA VAL A 102 7.57 -8.31 -6.81
C VAL A 102 8.67 -9.05 -6.06
N GLU A 103 9.49 -8.32 -5.32
CA GLU A 103 10.56 -8.84 -4.47
C GLU A 103 10.75 -7.89 -3.29
N ASP A 104 10.94 -8.44 -2.08
CA ASP A 104 11.16 -7.70 -0.83
C ASP A 104 10.12 -6.59 -0.52
N GLY A 105 8.84 -6.85 -0.79
CA GLY A 105 7.75 -5.89 -0.52
C GLY A 105 7.72 -4.71 -1.50
N ALA A 106 8.32 -4.87 -2.69
CA ALA A 106 8.38 -3.82 -3.69
C ALA A 106 8.07 -4.35 -5.09
N LEU A 107 7.34 -3.54 -5.87
CA LEU A 107 7.24 -3.72 -7.32
C LEU A 107 8.55 -3.27 -7.98
N ASN A 108 9.22 -4.22 -8.63
CA ASN A 108 10.41 -3.99 -9.42
C ASN A 108 10.03 -3.89 -10.89
N ILE A 109 10.31 -2.75 -11.52
CA ILE A 109 10.20 -2.54 -12.96
C ILE A 109 11.62 -2.40 -13.52
N ARG A 110 12.06 -3.41 -14.25
CA ARG A 110 13.43 -3.55 -14.72
C ARG A 110 13.49 -3.56 -16.25
N PRO A 111 14.11 -2.55 -16.87
CA PRO A 111 14.42 -2.61 -18.29
C PRO A 111 15.39 -3.77 -18.57
N THR A 112 15.14 -4.50 -19.66
CA THR A 112 16.07 -5.50 -20.18
C THR A 112 16.30 -5.23 -21.66
N LEU A 113 17.49 -5.53 -22.17
CA LEU A 113 17.73 -5.38 -23.60
C LEU A 113 17.03 -6.51 -24.35
N THR A 114 16.31 -6.18 -25.42
CA THR A 114 15.71 -7.18 -26.31
C THR A 114 16.77 -8.15 -26.85
N ALA A 115 17.99 -7.66 -27.10
CA ALA A 115 19.11 -8.48 -27.53
C ALA A 115 19.55 -9.52 -26.50
N ASP A 116 19.36 -9.29 -25.20
CA ASP A 116 19.69 -10.28 -24.16
C ASP A 116 18.69 -11.45 -24.18
N GLN A 117 17.46 -11.21 -24.66
CA GLN A 117 16.42 -12.23 -24.74
C GLN A 117 16.42 -12.98 -26.08
N PHE A 118 16.67 -12.29 -27.20
CA PHE A 118 16.53 -12.86 -28.54
C PHE A 118 17.81 -12.85 -29.40
N GLY A 119 18.91 -12.27 -28.87
CA GLY A 119 20.15 -12.07 -29.61
C GLY A 119 20.14 -10.83 -30.50
N LEU A 120 21.33 -10.42 -30.96
CA LEU A 120 21.51 -9.24 -31.80
C LEU A 120 20.84 -9.38 -33.19
N ASP A 121 20.79 -10.58 -33.75
CA ASP A 121 20.20 -10.81 -35.08
C ASP A 121 18.70 -10.50 -35.12
N PHE A 122 18.01 -10.70 -33.99
CA PHE A 122 16.60 -10.35 -33.83
C PHE A 122 16.35 -8.85 -34.01
N MET A 123 17.34 -8.01 -33.70
CA MET A 123 17.18 -6.56 -33.79
C MET A 123 17.10 -6.05 -35.22
N THR A 124 17.53 -6.85 -36.21
CA THR A 124 17.53 -6.46 -37.61
C THR A 124 16.48 -7.22 -38.44
N SER A 125 16.13 -8.44 -38.03
CA SER A 125 15.27 -9.34 -38.83
C SER A 125 14.22 -10.11 -38.02
N GLY A 126 14.12 -9.83 -36.72
CA GLY A 126 13.16 -10.47 -35.83
C GLY A 126 11.71 -10.08 -36.15
N THR A 127 10.79 -11.00 -35.90
CA THR A 127 9.35 -10.72 -35.88
C THR A 127 8.84 -10.87 -34.46
N LEU A 128 8.21 -9.82 -33.95
CA LEU A 128 7.58 -9.81 -32.64
C LEU A 128 6.06 -9.86 -32.78
N SER A 129 5.41 -10.80 -32.10
CA SER A 129 3.95 -10.83 -31.98
C SER A 129 3.53 -10.14 -30.68
N LEU A 130 2.65 -9.15 -30.79
CA LEU A 130 2.09 -8.42 -29.65
C LEU A 130 0.71 -8.96 -29.23
N GLN A 131 0.37 -10.18 -29.65
CA GLN A 131 -0.91 -10.81 -29.31
C GLN A 131 -1.09 -10.91 -27.78
N GLY A 132 -2.32 -10.69 -27.31
CA GLY A 132 -2.67 -10.77 -25.89
C GLY A 132 -2.64 -9.44 -25.12
N SER A 133 -2.75 -8.29 -25.81
CA SER A 133 -2.78 -6.96 -25.17
C SER A 133 -4.12 -6.59 -24.51
N TYR A 134 -5.19 -7.39 -24.63
CA TYR A 134 -6.44 -7.35 -23.83
C TYR A 134 -7.42 -8.47 -24.28
N PRO A 135 -8.38 -8.97 -23.46
CA PRO A 135 -9.22 -10.13 -23.76
C PRO A 135 -10.59 -9.81 -24.40
N THR A 136 -10.67 -8.91 -25.39
CA THR A 136 -11.94 -8.61 -26.09
C THR A 136 -11.94 -8.88 -27.60
N ASP A 137 -11.00 -9.65 -28.13
CA ASP A 137 -11.17 -10.28 -29.44
C ASP A 137 -12.03 -11.56 -29.29
N HIS A 138 -13.35 -11.34 -29.31
CA HIS A 138 -14.37 -12.35 -29.61
C HIS A 138 -14.32 -12.78 -31.08
#